data_AF-A0A327USL3-F1
#
_entry.id   AF-A0A327USL3-F1
#
_cell.length_a   1.000
_cell.length_b   1.000
_cell.length_c   1.000
_cell.angle_alpha   90.00
_cell.angle_beta   90.00
_cell.angle_gamma   90.00
#
_symmetry.space_group_name_H-M   'P 1'
#
loop_
_entity.id
_entity.type
_entity.pdbx_description
1 polymer ?
#
loop_
_entity_poly.entity_id
_entity_poly.type
_entity_poly.pdbx_seq_one_letter_code
_entity_poly.pdbx_strand_id
1 'polypeptide(L)'
;MSLDIPDPVRKTVMADGNGSWLDELPGVVGSLAREWSLVIGAGFAGGHAALVVEVTLADGTPAVLKIGVPGHDVEREAMALRLANGRGCAELLRADMGRQALLLERLGAPMHDVVTDRASRHDLLCEVAVRLWRPVGPGIGLPTGAELAEQYADLLPELWEQAGRPCFAGHGGGRTGLHEPAPPRPRRPVRGPGAR
;
A
#
# COMPACT_ATOMS: atom_id res chain seq x y z
N MET A 1 -20.61 -13.33 15.54
CA MET A 1 -19.17 -13.01 15.48
C MET A 1 -19.06 -11.50 15.68
N SER A 2 -18.28 -11.05 16.68
CA SER A 2 -18.00 -9.62 16.87
C SER A 2 -16.70 -9.33 16.13
N LEU A 3 -16.76 -8.51 15.08
CA LEU A 3 -15.60 -8.10 14.29
C LEU A 3 -15.17 -6.72 14.77
N ASP A 4 -13.94 -6.60 15.26
CA ASP A 4 -13.38 -5.31 15.60
C ASP A 4 -12.86 -4.63 14.32
N ILE A 5 -13.53 -3.56 13.90
CA ILE A 5 -13.18 -2.80 12.70
C ILE A 5 -12.38 -1.57 13.13
N PRO A 6 -11.11 -1.42 12.69
CA PRO A 6 -10.29 -0.28 13.07
C PRO A 6 -10.93 1.07 12.73
N ASP A 7 -10.80 2.04 13.64
CA ASP A 7 -11.33 3.40 13.46
C ASP A 7 -10.90 4.10 12.16
N PRO A 8 -9.63 3.98 11.69
CA PRO A 8 -9.25 4.60 10.42
C PRO A 8 -10.04 4.05 9.23
N VAL A 9 -10.29 2.74 9.18
CA VAL A 9 -11.11 2.10 8.15
C VAL A 9 -12.54 2.62 8.21
N ARG A 10 -13.13 2.66 9.42
CA ARG A 10 -14.48 3.20 9.62
C ARG A 10 -14.59 4.64 9.13
N LYS A 11 -13.63 5.50 9.48
CA LYS A 11 -13.63 6.92 9.09
C LYS A 11 -13.54 7.10 7.58
N THR A 12 -12.63 6.39 6.91
CA THR A 12 -12.48 6.46 5.46
C THR A 12 -13.75 5.99 4.74
N VAL A 13 -14.27 4.82 5.11
CA VAL A 13 -15.49 4.28 4.51
C VAL A 13 -16.69 5.22 4.67
N MET A 14 -16.85 5.82 5.86
CA MET A 14 -17.92 6.78 6.10
C MET A 14 -17.73 8.10 5.34
N ALA A 15 -16.51 8.60 5.25
CA ALA A 15 -16.20 9.82 4.49
C ALA A 15 -16.51 9.66 2.99
N ASP A 16 -16.31 8.45 2.45
CA ASP A 16 -16.61 8.12 1.06
C ASP A 16 -18.08 7.72 0.83
N GLY A 17 -18.93 7.82 1.87
CA GLY A 17 -20.36 7.49 1.76
C GLY A 17 -20.68 6.00 1.66
N ASN A 18 -19.70 5.13 1.95
CA ASN A 18 -19.79 3.68 1.76
C ASN A 18 -20.24 2.93 3.03
N GLY A 19 -21.09 3.54 3.86
CA GLY A 19 -21.48 3.00 5.17
C GLY A 19 -22.07 1.59 5.15
N SER A 20 -22.82 1.23 4.10
CA SER A 20 -23.40 -0.11 3.94
C SER A 20 -22.34 -1.22 3.88
N TRP A 21 -21.14 -0.92 3.39
CA TRP A 21 -20.03 -1.87 3.39
C TRP A 21 -19.67 -2.30 4.82
N LEU A 22 -19.71 -1.40 5.81
CA LEU A 22 -19.46 -1.73 7.21
C LEU A 22 -20.52 -2.68 7.78
N ASP A 23 -21.78 -2.50 7.37
CA ASP A 23 -22.91 -3.33 7.81
C ASP A 23 -22.84 -4.74 7.22
N GLU A 24 -22.38 -4.86 5.97
CA GLU A 24 -22.24 -6.14 5.26
C GLU A 24 -20.97 -6.92 5.66
N LEU A 25 -19.93 -6.22 6.11
CA LEU A 25 -18.59 -6.78 6.36
C LEU A 25 -18.59 -8.00 7.30
N PRO A 26 -19.29 -8.03 8.45
CA PRO A 26 -19.33 -9.22 9.29
C PRO A 26 -19.91 -10.46 8.57
N GLY A 27 -20.86 -10.24 7.66
CA GLY A 27 -21.43 -11.30 6.82
C GLY A 27 -20.41 -11.85 5.83
N VAL A 28 -19.68 -10.96 5.15
CA VAL A 28 -18.60 -11.30 4.21
C VAL A 28 -17.46 -12.06 4.90
N VAL A 29 -16.99 -11.58 6.06
CA VAL A 29 -15.96 -12.30 6.83
C VAL A 29 -16.48 -13.67 7.26
N GLY A 30 -17.73 -13.75 7.72
CA GLY A 30 -18.34 -15.01 8.13
C GLY A 30 -18.50 -16.02 6.99
N SER A 31 -18.83 -15.59 5.77
CA SER A 31 -18.90 -16.50 4.61
C SER A 31 -17.51 -16.98 4.20
N LEU A 32 -16.53 -16.08 4.11
CA LEU A 32 -15.14 -16.43 3.79
C LEU A 32 -14.55 -17.38 4.84
N ALA A 33 -14.82 -17.15 6.13
CA ALA A 33 -14.38 -18.03 7.20
C ALA A 33 -14.89 -19.46 7.03
N ARG A 34 -16.17 -19.62 6.67
CA ARG A 34 -16.75 -20.96 6.41
C ARG A 34 -16.18 -21.58 5.13
N GLU A 35 -16.19 -20.84 4.03
CA GLU A 35 -15.78 -21.32 2.71
C GLU A 35 -14.29 -21.68 2.66
N TRP A 36 -13.45 -20.90 3.32
CA TRP A 36 -12.01 -21.12 3.35
C TRP A 36 -11.53 -21.89 4.58
N SER A 37 -12.46 -22.30 5.46
CA SER A 37 -12.16 -23.02 6.71
C SER A 37 -11.15 -22.28 7.59
N LEU A 38 -11.49 -21.02 7.91
CA LEU A 38 -10.67 -20.11 8.70
C LEU A 38 -11.25 -19.95 10.11
N VAL A 39 -10.35 -19.89 11.09
CA VAL A 39 -10.65 -19.34 12.41
C VAL A 39 -10.23 -17.88 12.40
N ILE A 40 -11.17 -16.96 12.64
CA ILE A 40 -10.87 -15.51 12.65
C ILE A 40 -10.26 -15.12 14.00
N GLY A 41 -9.13 -14.43 13.95
CA GLY A 41 -8.40 -13.90 15.09
C GLY A 41 -8.57 -12.39 15.25
N ALA A 42 -7.54 -11.72 15.78
CA ALA A 42 -7.56 -10.30 16.06
C ALA A 42 -7.48 -9.45 14.77
N GLY A 43 -8.04 -8.24 14.82
CA GLY A 43 -7.81 -7.23 13.78
C GLY A 43 -6.41 -6.64 13.91
N PHE A 44 -5.79 -6.34 12.77
CA PHE A 44 -4.58 -5.52 12.76
C PHE A 44 -4.95 -4.05 12.92
N ALA A 45 -4.19 -3.34 13.75
CA ALA A 45 -4.27 -1.89 13.83
C ALA A 45 -3.58 -1.24 12.62
N GLY A 46 -4.04 -0.04 12.27
CA GLY A 46 -3.45 0.76 11.20
C GLY A 46 -3.98 0.43 9.81
N GLY A 47 -3.73 1.36 8.88
CA GLY A 47 -4.29 1.31 7.52
C GLY A 47 -5.75 1.77 7.45
N HIS A 48 -6.11 2.36 6.31
CA HIS A 48 -7.48 2.82 6.02
C HIS A 48 -8.09 2.13 4.78
N ALA A 49 -7.26 1.41 4.03
CA ALA A 49 -7.55 0.89 2.70
C ALA A 49 -8.23 -0.49 2.71
N ALA A 50 -8.23 -1.16 3.85
CA ALA A 50 -8.76 -2.51 3.98
C ALA A 50 -9.00 -2.84 5.45
N LEU A 51 -9.97 -3.73 5.70
CA LEU A 51 -9.95 -4.53 6.92
C LEU A 51 -8.84 -5.59 6.78
N VAL A 52 -8.01 -5.73 7.81
CA VAL A 52 -6.98 -6.77 7.88
C VAL A 52 -7.13 -7.51 9.21
N VAL A 53 -7.31 -8.82 9.16
CA VAL A 53 -7.48 -9.66 10.36
C VAL A 53 -6.58 -10.88 10.31
N GLU A 54 -6.11 -11.30 11.48
CA GLU A 54 -5.47 -12.59 11.65
C GLU A 54 -6.46 -13.71 11.36
N VAL A 55 -5.99 -14.77 10.74
CA VAL A 55 -6.76 -16.00 10.59
C VAL A 55 -5.87 -17.22 10.79
N THR A 56 -6.47 -18.34 11.16
CA THR A 56 -5.80 -19.65 11.22
C THR A 56 -6.49 -20.59 10.25
N LEU A 57 -5.71 -21.26 9.39
CA LEU A 57 -6.21 -22.26 8.46
C LEU A 57 -6.59 -23.56 9.21
N ALA A 58 -7.32 -24.45 8.54
CA ALA A 58 -7.75 -25.73 9.11
C ALA A 58 -6.59 -26.63 9.58
N ASP A 59 -5.40 -26.49 9.00
CA ASP A 59 -4.19 -27.23 9.38
C ASP A 59 -3.40 -26.55 10.52
N GLY A 60 -3.90 -25.43 11.06
CA GLY A 60 -3.24 -24.66 12.12
C GLY A 60 -2.28 -23.58 11.61
N THR A 61 -2.08 -23.45 10.29
CA THR A 61 -1.18 -22.45 9.71
C THR A 61 -1.71 -21.03 9.94
N PRO A 62 -0.92 -20.10 10.51
CA PRO A 62 -1.29 -18.69 10.59
C PRO A 62 -1.32 -18.03 9.21
N ALA A 63 -2.35 -17.22 8.95
CA ALA A 63 -2.52 -16.43 7.73
C ALA A 63 -3.15 -15.07 8.06
N VAL A 64 -3.35 -14.24 7.03
CA VAL A 64 -4.00 -12.93 7.12
C VAL A 64 -5.12 -12.85 6.10
N LEU A 65 -6.31 -12.46 6.54
CA LEU A 65 -7.41 -12.09 5.65
C LEU A 65 -7.44 -10.57 5.49
N LYS A 66 -7.36 -10.12 4.24
CA LYS A 66 -7.47 -8.71 3.85
C LYS A 66 -8.70 -8.52 2.99
N ILE A 67 -9.54 -7.54 3.33
CA ILE A 67 -10.74 -7.16 2.56
C ILE A 67 -10.63 -5.67 2.22
N GLY A 68 -10.51 -5.34 0.94
CA GLY A 68 -10.42 -3.96 0.47
C GLY A 68 -11.68 -3.16 0.79
N VAL A 69 -11.52 -1.89 1.18
CA VAL A 69 -12.66 -0.97 1.24
C VAL A 69 -13.12 -0.63 -0.19
N PRO A 70 -14.38 -0.20 -0.40
CA PRO A 70 -14.86 0.13 -1.73
C PRO A 70 -13.98 1.17 -2.43
N GLY A 71 -13.74 1.00 -3.73
CA GLY A 71 -12.85 1.85 -4.53
C GLY A 71 -11.37 1.45 -4.50
N HIS A 72 -10.95 0.53 -3.62
CA HIS A 72 -9.62 -0.07 -3.72
C HIS A 72 -9.55 -1.16 -4.79
N ASP A 73 -8.45 -1.17 -5.54
CA ASP A 73 -8.19 -2.15 -6.60
C ASP A 73 -7.45 -3.38 -6.05
N VAL A 74 -8.22 -4.34 -5.54
CA VAL A 74 -7.68 -5.62 -5.04
C VAL A 74 -7.17 -6.52 -6.17
N GLU A 75 -7.67 -6.35 -7.39
CA GLU A 75 -7.25 -7.17 -8.54
C GLU A 75 -5.80 -6.90 -8.93
N ARG A 76 -5.41 -5.61 -9.01
CA ARG A 76 -4.00 -5.23 -9.23
C ARG A 76 -3.10 -5.70 -8.10
N GLU A 77 -3.56 -5.62 -6.85
CA GLU A 77 -2.80 -6.14 -5.71
C GLU A 77 -2.59 -7.66 -5.81
N ALA A 78 -3.65 -8.42 -6.09
CA ALA A 78 -3.58 -9.86 -6.30
C ALA A 78 -2.63 -10.23 -7.44
N MET A 79 -2.68 -9.49 -8.56
CA MET A 79 -1.78 -9.68 -9.70
C MET A 79 -0.31 -9.46 -9.28
N ALA A 80 -0.01 -8.38 -8.58
CA ALA A 80 1.33 -8.08 -8.09
C ALA A 80 1.85 -9.18 -7.14
N LEU A 81 1.03 -9.63 -6.19
CA LEU A 81 1.38 -10.70 -5.25
C LEU A 81 1.65 -12.04 -5.96
N ARG A 82 0.83 -12.41 -6.96
CA ARG A 82 1.06 -13.61 -7.79
C ARG A 82 2.37 -13.53 -8.56
N LEU A 83 2.70 -12.37 -9.11
CA LEU A 83 3.96 -12.17 -9.83
C LEU A 83 5.17 -12.21 -8.89
N ALA A 84 5.03 -11.71 -7.67
CA ALA A 84 6.09 -11.78 -6.67
C ALA A 84 6.30 -13.22 -6.20
N ASN A 85 5.22 -13.97 -5.96
CA ASN A 85 5.23 -15.37 -5.51
C ASN A 85 6.09 -15.55 -4.25
N GLY A 86 5.78 -14.78 -3.20
CA GLY A 86 6.49 -14.79 -1.92
C GLY A 86 7.88 -14.14 -1.95
N ARG A 87 8.33 -13.60 -3.09
CA ARG A 87 9.66 -12.99 -3.20
C ARG A 87 9.60 -11.51 -2.84
N GLY A 88 9.98 -11.20 -1.61
CA GLY A 88 10.06 -9.82 -1.11
C GLY A 88 8.72 -9.24 -0.63
N CYS A 89 7.64 -10.01 -0.70
CA CYS A 89 6.34 -9.69 -0.11
C CYS A 89 5.65 -11.00 0.30
N ALA A 90 4.55 -10.87 1.06
CA ALA A 90 3.75 -12.03 1.45
C ALA A 90 3.27 -12.84 0.24
N GLU A 91 3.17 -14.15 0.40
CA GLU A 91 2.54 -15.01 -0.59
C GLU A 91 1.00 -14.85 -0.60
N LEU A 92 0.40 -14.88 -1.80
CA LEU A 92 -1.05 -14.94 -1.98
C LEU A 92 -1.52 -16.39 -1.94
N LEU A 93 -2.21 -16.78 -0.87
CA LEU A 93 -2.71 -18.14 -0.67
C LEU A 93 -4.04 -18.37 -1.40
N ARG A 94 -4.98 -17.42 -1.31
CA ARG A 94 -6.28 -17.44 -2.00
C ARG A 94 -6.78 -16.02 -2.27
N ALA A 95 -7.73 -15.89 -3.20
CA ALA A 95 -8.32 -14.62 -3.54
C ALA A 95 -9.78 -14.80 -3.99
N ASP A 96 -10.63 -13.82 -3.67
CA ASP A 96 -12.00 -13.68 -4.16
C ASP A 96 -12.22 -12.22 -4.57
N MET A 97 -12.19 -11.98 -5.89
CA MET A 97 -12.32 -10.61 -6.43
C MET A 97 -13.75 -10.07 -6.30
N GLY A 98 -14.76 -10.95 -6.30
CA GLY A 98 -16.15 -10.53 -6.10
C GLY A 98 -16.38 -9.92 -4.72
N ARG A 99 -15.64 -10.39 -3.71
CA ARG A 99 -15.68 -9.88 -2.34
C ARG A 99 -14.47 -9.01 -1.96
N GLN A 100 -13.63 -8.65 -2.93
CA GLN A 100 -12.41 -7.86 -2.73
C GLN A 100 -11.52 -8.43 -1.61
N ALA A 101 -11.41 -9.76 -1.54
CA ALA A 101 -10.77 -10.48 -0.44
C ALA A 101 -9.49 -11.21 -0.89
N LEU A 102 -8.44 -11.08 -0.08
CA LEU A 102 -7.17 -11.78 -0.22
C LEU A 102 -6.85 -12.55 1.05
N LEU A 103 -6.44 -13.80 0.90
CA LEU A 103 -5.84 -14.61 1.97
C LEU A 103 -4.33 -14.66 1.74
N LEU A 104 -3.57 -14.15 2.68
CA LEU A 104 -2.13 -13.93 2.57
C LEU A 104 -1.36 -14.75 3.61
N GLU A 105 -0.12 -15.07 3.28
CA GLU A 105 0.87 -15.53 4.26
C GLU A 105 0.95 -14.56 5.45
N ARG A 106 0.98 -15.11 6.66
CA ARG A 106 1.24 -14.32 7.86
C ARG A 106 2.73 -14.04 8.00
N LEU A 107 3.12 -12.78 7.82
CA LEU A 107 4.48 -12.32 8.11
C LEU A 107 4.70 -12.18 9.63
N GLY A 108 5.98 -12.12 10.00
CA GLY A 108 6.42 -11.93 11.39
C GLY A 108 6.20 -10.50 11.94
N ALA A 109 6.90 -10.19 13.02
CA ALA A 109 6.82 -8.89 13.66
C ALA A 109 7.24 -7.74 12.71
N PRO A 110 6.65 -6.54 12.84
CA PRO A 110 7.06 -5.38 12.07
C PRO A 110 8.56 -5.10 12.20
N MET A 111 9.24 -4.83 11.09
CA MET A 111 10.68 -4.60 11.07
C MET A 111 11.13 -3.49 12.04
N HIS A 112 10.29 -2.47 12.27
CA HIS A 112 10.61 -1.38 13.19
C HIS A 112 10.65 -1.79 14.67
N ASP A 113 10.00 -2.89 15.04
CA ASP A 113 10.01 -3.41 16.41
C ASP A 113 11.22 -4.31 16.66
N VAL A 114 11.69 -5.02 15.63
CA VAL A 114 12.76 -6.02 15.74
C VAL A 114 14.12 -5.53 15.27
N VAL A 115 14.19 -4.48 14.45
CA VAL A 115 15.43 -3.84 13.99
C VAL A 115 15.44 -2.40 14.47
N THR A 116 16.18 -2.14 15.54
CA THR A 116 16.19 -0.84 16.21
C THR A 116 16.98 0.20 15.43
N ASP A 117 18.11 -0.19 14.84
CA ASP A 117 18.99 0.72 14.14
C ASP A 117 18.42 1.12 12.76
N ARG A 118 18.58 2.38 12.39
CA ARG A 118 17.99 2.94 11.17
C ARG A 118 18.74 2.50 9.90
N ALA A 119 20.06 2.34 10.01
CA ALA A 119 20.91 1.98 8.87
C ALA A 119 20.59 0.56 8.37
N SER A 120 20.58 -0.44 9.27
CA SER A 120 20.24 -1.81 8.90
C SER A 120 18.79 -1.94 8.43
N ARG A 121 17.85 -1.16 8.99
CA ARG A 121 16.48 -1.08 8.43
C ARG A 121 16.47 -0.60 6.99
N HIS A 122 17.26 0.43 6.66
CA HIS A 122 17.37 0.93 5.30
C HIS A 122 17.97 -0.13 4.38
N ASP A 123 19.06 -0.77 4.81
CA ASP A 123 19.73 -1.81 4.03
C ASP A 123 18.80 -3.00 3.76
N LEU A 124 18.06 -3.48 4.77
CA LEU A 124 17.06 -4.54 4.63
C LEU A 124 15.93 -4.15 3.66
N LEU A 125 15.44 -2.91 3.71
CA LEU A 125 14.43 -2.42 2.76
C LEU A 125 14.97 -2.42 1.33
N CYS A 126 16.22 -1.97 1.13
CA CYS A 126 16.86 -2.00 -0.17
C CYS A 126 17.05 -3.43 -0.69
N GLU A 127 17.46 -4.37 0.17
CA GLU A 127 17.56 -5.79 -0.19
C GLU A 127 16.23 -6.38 -0.64
N VAL A 128 15.14 -6.10 0.10
CA VAL A 128 13.80 -6.54 -0.26
C VAL A 128 13.35 -5.92 -1.58
N ALA A 129 13.58 -4.62 -1.77
CA ALA A 129 13.24 -3.92 -3.01
C ALA A 129 13.98 -4.52 -4.22
N VAL A 130 15.26 -4.83 -4.09
CA VAL A 130 16.06 -5.47 -5.16
C VAL A 130 15.52 -6.85 -5.52
N ARG A 131 15.06 -7.65 -4.55
CA ARG A 131 14.47 -8.98 -4.82
C ARG A 131 13.17 -8.88 -5.63
N LEU A 132 12.40 -7.81 -5.42
CA LEU A 132 11.15 -7.57 -6.14
C LEU A 132 11.37 -6.88 -7.49
N TRP A 133 12.43 -6.08 -7.62
CA TRP A 133 12.72 -5.26 -8.80
C TRP A 133 13.22 -6.09 -9.98
N ARG A 134 12.30 -6.48 -10.86
CA ARG A 134 12.59 -7.23 -12.08
C ARG A 134 11.64 -6.86 -13.21
N PRO A 135 12.03 -7.05 -14.47
CA PRO A 135 11.11 -6.90 -15.60
C PRO A 135 9.91 -7.84 -15.48
N VAL A 136 8.73 -7.32 -15.79
CA VAL A 136 7.50 -8.10 -16.00
C VAL A 136 7.23 -8.18 -17.50
N GLY A 137 6.66 -9.30 -17.97
CA GLY A 137 6.40 -9.52 -19.38
C GLY A 137 5.38 -8.54 -19.96
N PRO A 138 5.33 -8.37 -21.30
CA PRO A 138 4.29 -7.58 -21.94
C PRO A 138 2.91 -8.21 -21.67
N GLY A 139 1.87 -7.36 -21.55
CA GLY A 139 0.48 -7.82 -21.36
C GLY A 139 0.07 -8.08 -19.91
N ILE A 140 0.92 -7.73 -18.94
CA ILE A 140 0.51 -7.68 -17.53
C ILE A 140 -0.37 -6.45 -17.32
N GLY A 141 -1.58 -6.63 -16.78
CA GLY A 141 -2.56 -5.57 -16.51
C GLY A 141 -2.21 -4.65 -15.32
N LEU A 142 -0.92 -4.43 -15.06
CA LEU A 142 -0.45 -3.48 -14.06
C LEU A 142 -0.02 -2.18 -14.76
N PRO A 143 -0.31 -1.01 -14.18
CA PRO A 143 0.15 0.24 -14.73
C PRO A 143 1.68 0.33 -14.63
N THR A 144 2.28 0.98 -15.61
CA THR A 144 3.67 1.38 -15.58
C THR A 144 3.89 2.50 -14.58
N GLY A 145 5.15 2.68 -14.14
CA GLY A 145 5.51 3.82 -13.31
C GLY A 145 5.24 5.18 -13.97
N ALA A 146 5.32 5.25 -15.31
CA ALA A 146 5.01 6.47 -16.06
C ALA A 146 3.51 6.80 -15.98
N GLU A 147 2.64 5.81 -16.23
CA GLU A 147 1.18 5.99 -16.13
C GLU A 147 0.73 6.37 -14.72
N LEU A 148 1.33 5.75 -13.68
CA LEU A 148 1.05 6.15 -12.29
C LEU A 148 1.57 7.55 -11.97
N ALA A 149 2.75 7.92 -12.48
CA ALA A 149 3.31 9.25 -12.26
C ALA A 149 2.44 10.35 -12.91
N GLU A 150 1.92 10.11 -14.11
CA GLU A 150 0.97 10.99 -14.79
C GLU A 150 -0.35 11.11 -13.99
N GLN A 151 -0.93 9.99 -13.57
CA GLN A 151 -2.14 9.99 -12.73
C GLN A 151 -1.93 10.78 -11.43
N TYR A 152 -0.79 10.59 -10.76
CA TYR A 152 -0.50 11.34 -9.53
C TYR A 152 -0.20 12.82 -9.80
N ALA A 153 0.39 13.17 -10.94
CA ALA A 153 0.61 14.57 -11.29
C ALA A 153 -0.70 15.36 -11.40
N ASP A 154 -1.76 14.71 -11.88
CA ASP A 154 -3.10 15.29 -11.97
C ASP A 154 -3.85 15.27 -10.62
N LEU A 155 -3.77 14.15 -9.89
CA LEU A 155 -4.55 13.95 -8.66
C LEU A 155 -3.99 14.72 -7.45
N LEU A 156 -2.66 14.80 -7.31
CA LEU A 156 -2.04 15.37 -6.10
C LEU A 156 -2.39 16.85 -5.85
N PRO A 157 -2.45 17.74 -6.87
CA PRO A 157 -2.89 19.13 -6.68
C PRO A 157 -4.31 19.24 -6.12
N GLU A 158 -5.24 18.42 -6.61
CA GLU A 158 -6.63 18.41 -6.13
C GLU A 158 -6.72 17.96 -4.68
N LEU A 159 -6.06 16.85 -4.35
CA LEU A 159 -6.01 16.34 -2.97
C LEU A 159 -5.33 17.35 -2.04
N TRP A 160 -4.32 18.07 -2.51
CA TRP A 160 -3.64 19.12 -1.74
C TRP A 160 -4.58 20.28 -1.41
N GLU A 161 -5.40 20.73 -2.36
CA GLU A 161 -6.42 21.76 -2.12
C GLU A 161 -7.49 21.28 -1.14
N GLN A 162 -8.03 20.07 -1.35
CA GLN A 162 -9.06 19.47 -0.50
C GLN A 162 -8.59 19.26 0.95
N ALA A 163 -7.33 18.90 1.13
CA ALA A 163 -6.71 18.75 2.44
C ALA A 163 -6.41 20.10 3.14
N GLY A 164 -6.81 21.23 2.55
CA GLY A 164 -6.57 22.55 3.12
C GLY A 164 -5.13 23.02 2.97
N ARG A 165 -4.46 22.63 1.88
CA ARG A 165 -3.08 23.02 1.54
C ARG A 165 -2.06 22.67 2.63
N PRO A 166 -1.98 21.40 3.06
CA PRO A 166 -1.01 20.98 4.08
C PRO A 166 0.42 21.25 3.58
N CYS A 167 1.33 21.51 4.53
CA CYS A 167 2.72 21.91 4.25
C CYS A 167 2.89 23.28 3.56
N PHE A 168 1.82 24.07 3.36
CA PHE A 168 1.95 25.49 3.01
C PHE A 168 2.44 26.26 4.22
N ALA A 169 3.77 26.34 4.39
CA ALA A 169 4.38 27.28 5.31
C ALA A 169 4.15 28.69 4.74
N GLY A 170 3.02 29.29 5.09
CA GLY A 170 2.78 30.71 4.87
C GLY A 170 3.87 31.50 5.57
N HIS A 171 4.88 31.94 4.80
CA HIS A 171 5.77 33.01 5.24
C HIS A 171 4.96 34.32 5.19
N GLY A 172 4.09 34.49 6.18
CA GLY A 172 3.40 35.74 6.47
C GLY A 172 4.19 36.54 7.51
N GLY A 173 5.03 37.47 7.05
CA GLY A 173 5.34 38.69 7.80
C GLY A 173 6.80 38.92 8.24
N GLY A 174 7.57 39.62 7.40
CA GLY A 174 8.49 40.66 7.88
C GLY A 174 10.00 40.45 7.73
N ARG A 175 10.54 40.58 6.51
CA ARG A 175 11.53 41.62 6.13
C ARG A 175 12.08 41.40 4.72
N THR A 176 12.11 42.51 4.00
CA THR A 176 12.62 42.77 2.65
C THR A 176 14.06 42.30 2.45
N GLY A 177 14.29 41.57 1.36
CA GLY A 177 15.61 41.22 0.84
C GLY A 177 15.49 40.17 -0.25
N LEU A 178 15.01 40.56 -1.44
CA LEU A 178 15.02 39.70 -2.61
C LEU A 178 16.48 39.35 -2.94
N HIS A 179 16.91 38.14 -2.62
CA HIS A 179 18.09 37.55 -3.25
C HIS A 179 17.59 36.88 -4.53
N GLU A 180 17.92 37.49 -5.66
CA GLU A 180 17.67 36.95 -6.98
C GLU A 180 18.29 35.55 -7.09
N PRO A 181 17.58 34.55 -7.65
CA PRO A 181 18.13 33.21 -7.81
C PRO A 181 19.28 33.25 -8.81
N ALA A 182 20.43 32.69 -8.42
CA ALA A 182 21.59 32.61 -9.30
C ALA A 182 21.24 31.84 -10.59
N PRO A 183 21.69 32.29 -11.76
CA PRO A 183 21.38 31.66 -13.03
C PRO A 183 21.88 30.20 -13.07
N PRO A 184 21.18 29.31 -13.79
CA PRO A 184 21.53 27.90 -13.85
C PRO A 184 22.94 27.72 -14.41
N ARG A 185 23.77 26.94 -13.69
CA ARG A 185 25.12 26.60 -14.16
C ARG A 185 25.02 25.80 -15.48
N PRO A 186 25.88 26.07 -16.47
CA PRO A 186 25.87 25.33 -17.71
C PRO A 186 26.15 23.85 -17.46
N ARG A 187 25.36 22.98 -18.10
CA ARG A 187 25.52 21.52 -18.02
C ARG A 187 26.92 21.15 -18.52
N ARG A 188 27.69 20.43 -17.70
CA ARG A 188 28.94 19.82 -18.15
C ARG A 188 28.64 18.80 -19.26
N PRO A 189 29.39 18.79 -20.37
CA PRO A 189 29.21 17.78 -21.40
C PRO A 189 29.54 16.40 -20.85
N VAL A 190 28.65 15.45 -21.08
CA VAL A 190 28.88 14.02 -20.84
C VAL A 190 29.97 13.57 -21.80
N ARG A 191 31.14 13.17 -21.28
CA ARG A 191 32.16 12.49 -22.09
C ARG A 191 31.57 11.13 -22.49
N GLY A 192 31.33 10.94 -23.78
CA GLY A 192 31.04 9.62 -24.34
C GLY A 192 32.22 8.66 -24.12
N PRO A 193 31.96 7.34 -24.11
CA PRO A 193 33.00 6.34 -23.93
C PRO A 193 33.98 6.42 -25.12
N GLY A 194 35.26 6.67 -24.79
CA GLY A 194 36.33 6.78 -25.76
C GLY A 194 36.60 5.45 -26.46
N ALA A 195 36.83 5.55 -27.77
CA ALA A 195 37.44 4.52 -28.58
C ALA A 195 38.93 4.35 -28.19
N ARG A 196 39.27 3.14 -27.73
CA ARG A 196 40.43 2.28 -28.04
C ARG A 196 40.80 1.44 -26.83
#